data_AF-A0A2T1EJA7-F1
#
_entry.id   AF-A0A2T1EJA7-F1
#
_cell.length_a   1.000
_cell.length_b   1.000
_cell.length_c   1.000
_cell.angle_alpha   90.00
_cell.angle_beta   90.00
_cell.angle_gamma   90.00
#
_symmetry.space_group_name_H-M   'P 1'
#
loop_
_entity.id
_entity.type
_entity.pdbx_description
1 polymer ?
#
loop_
_entity_poly.entity_id
_entity_poly.type
_entity_poly.pdbx_seq_one_letter_code
_entity_poly.pdbx_strand_id
1 'polypeptide(L)'
;MYFIIKVQKIRILGSNKVTWLVLGDDYLSIEPIEQFLSYLRSTEKSPNTIRSYAHHLKHYFQFLQAYNIEWAKVTTEILANFISWLRKPDSKVVCIHGEESRRLESTVNVYVEKIVCTFLSG
;
A
#
# COMPACT_ATOMS: atom_id res chain seq x y z
N MET A 1 18.64 -1.92 -7.72
CA MET A 1 17.85 -1.40 -8.86
C MET A 1 16.56 -0.88 -8.28
N TYR A 2 16.25 0.41 -8.46
CA TYR A 2 15.08 1.04 -7.82
C TYR A 2 13.83 0.79 -8.66
N PHE A 3 12.90 -0.04 -8.17
CA PHE A 3 11.63 -0.33 -8.83
C PHE A 3 10.71 0.91 -8.72
N ILE A 4 10.20 1.40 -9.85
CA ILE A 4 9.20 2.47 -9.87
C ILE A 4 7.84 1.84 -9.55
N ILE A 5 7.22 2.23 -8.43
CA ILE A 5 5.86 1.81 -8.09
C ILE A 5 4.85 2.87 -8.56
N LYS A 6 3.84 2.46 -9.34
CA LYS A 6 2.83 3.34 -9.93
C LYS A 6 1.41 2.95 -9.52
N VAL A 7 0.61 3.93 -9.09
CA VAL A 7 -0.84 3.75 -8.92
C VAL A 7 -1.53 4.05 -10.26
N GLN A 8 -2.32 3.11 -10.76
CA GLN A 8 -3.00 3.22 -12.05
C GLN A 8 -4.51 3.11 -11.87
N LYS A 9 -5.26 4.08 -12.41
CA LYS A 9 -6.73 4.01 -12.47
C LYS A 9 -7.14 3.10 -13.62
N ILE A 10 -8.07 2.19 -13.38
CA ILE A 10 -8.66 1.28 -14.36
C ILE A 10 -10.20 1.33 -14.30
N ARG A 11 -10.85 0.85 -15.35
CA ARG A 11 -12.31 0.62 -15.40
C ARG A 11 -12.57 -0.87 -15.27
N ILE A 12 -13.57 -1.23 -14.46
CA ILE A 12 -13.99 -2.62 -14.31
C ILE A 12 -14.83 -3.00 -15.53
N LEU A 13 -14.41 -4.04 -16.26
CA LEU A 13 -15.12 -4.52 -17.45
C LEU A 13 -16.57 -4.88 -17.11
N GLY A 14 -17.51 -4.46 -17.96
CA GLY A 14 -18.94 -4.70 -17.73
C GLY A 14 -19.59 -3.78 -16.69
N SER A 15 -18.89 -2.75 -16.20
CA SER A 15 -19.47 -1.75 -15.30
C SER A 15 -18.97 -0.34 -15.62
N ASN A 16 -19.69 0.69 -15.16
CA ASN A 16 -19.19 2.07 -15.22
C ASN A 16 -18.33 2.43 -13.99
N LYS A 17 -17.90 1.43 -13.21
CA LYS A 17 -17.11 1.61 -11.99
C LYS A 17 -15.62 1.71 -12.33
N VAL A 18 -14.91 2.54 -11.56
CA VAL A 18 -13.47 2.71 -11.62
C VAL A 18 -12.81 2.12 -10.37
N THR A 19 -11.63 1.56 -10.53
CA THR A 19 -10.79 1.10 -9.42
C THR A 19 -9.31 1.44 -9.68
N TRP A 20 -8.44 1.09 -8.74
CA TRP A 20 -7.00 1.35 -8.78
C TRP A 20 -6.22 0.05 -8.67
N LEU A 21 -5.13 -0.03 -9.43
CA LEU A 21 -4.07 -1.03 -9.33
C LEU A 21 -2.79 -0.36 -8.84
N VAL A 22 -1.90 -1.13 -8.24
CA VAL A 22 -0.53 -0.71 -7.94
C VAL A 22 0.43 -1.60 -8.69
N LEU A 23 1.19 -1.00 -9.60
CA LEU A 23 2.06 -1.66 -10.55
C LEU A 23 3.53 -1.49 -10.17
N GLY A 24 4.33 -2.54 -10.39
CA GLY A 24 5.78 -2.49 -10.44
C GLY A 24 6.31 -1.83 -11.72
N ASP A 25 7.63 -1.81 -11.89
CA ASP A 25 8.29 -1.28 -13.08
C ASP A 25 8.14 -2.20 -14.31
N ASP A 26 7.87 -3.48 -14.07
CA ASP A 26 7.46 -4.52 -15.01
C ASP A 26 6.02 -4.35 -15.50
N TYR A 27 5.31 -3.32 -15.01
CA TYR A 27 3.90 -3.07 -15.26
C TYR A 27 2.96 -4.19 -14.78
N LEU A 28 3.45 -5.10 -13.93
CA LEU A 28 2.64 -6.12 -13.29
C LEU A 28 2.10 -5.60 -11.96
N SER A 29 0.91 -6.09 -11.59
CA SER A 29 0.33 -5.78 -10.29
C SER A 29 1.18 -6.38 -9.17
N ILE A 30 1.48 -5.58 -8.15
CA ILE A 30 2.14 -6.07 -6.94
C ILE A 30 1.13 -6.94 -6.18
N GLU A 31 1.32 -8.25 -6.23
CA GLU A 31 0.33 -9.24 -5.80
C GLU A 31 -0.22 -8.99 -4.38
N PRO A 32 0.60 -8.77 -3.32
CA PRO A 32 0.06 -8.54 -1.98
C PRO A 32 -0.79 -7.27 -1.88
N ILE A 33 -0.48 -6.25 -2.68
CA ILE A 33 -1.30 -5.03 -2.75
C ILE A 33 -2.62 -5.34 -3.45
N GLU A 34 -2.57 -6.06 -4.58
CA GLU A 34 -3.75 -6.36 -5.39
C GLU A 34 -4.76 -7.23 -4.63
N GLN A 35 -4.29 -8.25 -3.91
CA GLN A 35 -5.16 -9.09 -3.08
C GLN A 35 -5.94 -8.25 -2.05
N PHE A 36 -5.28 -7.32 -1.38
CA PHE A 36 -5.95 -6.47 -0.41
C PHE A 36 -6.88 -5.43 -1.04
N LEU A 37 -6.49 -4.82 -2.16
CA LEU A 37 -7.40 -3.92 -2.90
C LEU A 37 -8.63 -4.70 -3.39
N SER A 38 -8.47 -5.98 -3.72
CA SER A 38 -9.59 -6.88 -4.05
C SER A 38 -10.51 -7.12 -2.86
N TYR A 39 -9.94 -7.36 -1.67
CA TYR A 39 -10.70 -7.43 -0.43
C TYR A 39 -11.46 -6.12 -0.11
N LEU A 40 -10.86 -4.96 -0.32
CA LEU A 40 -11.56 -3.68 -0.14
C LEU A 40 -12.72 -3.51 -1.13
N ARG A 41 -12.56 -3.99 -2.37
CA ARG A 41 -13.63 -3.99 -3.37
C ARG A 41 -14.77 -4.92 -2.99
N SER A 42 -14.47 -6.13 -2.48
CA SER A 42 -15.50 -7.09 -2.06
C SER A 42 -16.27 -6.64 -0.81
N THR A 43 -15.66 -5.80 0.03
CA THR A 43 -16.32 -5.18 1.18
C THR A 43 -17.02 -3.85 0.85
N GLU A 44 -17.29 -3.62 -0.44
CA GLU A 44 -18.01 -2.45 -0.98
C GLU A 44 -17.43 -1.09 -0.57
N LYS A 45 -16.12 -1.02 -0.31
CA LYS A 45 -15.48 0.28 -0.04
C LYS A 45 -15.57 1.20 -1.24
N SER A 46 -15.74 2.49 -0.95
CA SER A 46 -15.87 3.49 -2.01
C SER A 46 -14.62 3.51 -2.90
N PRO A 47 -14.76 3.87 -4.18
CA PRO A 47 -13.62 4.07 -5.06
C PRO A 47 -12.55 5.01 -4.46
N ASN A 48 -12.97 6.11 -3.83
CA ASN A 48 -12.04 7.05 -3.19
C ASN A 48 -11.26 6.42 -2.02
N THR A 49 -11.91 5.53 -1.27
CA THR A 49 -11.23 4.74 -0.23
C THR A 49 -10.18 3.83 -0.87
N ILE A 50 -10.54 3.04 -1.88
CA ILE A 50 -9.60 2.14 -2.58
C ILE A 50 -8.41 2.92 -3.15
N ARG A 51 -8.65 4.12 -3.71
CA ARG A 51 -7.59 5.03 -4.17
C ARG A 51 -6.64 5.41 -3.05
N SER A 52 -7.17 5.90 -1.94
CA SER A 52 -6.36 6.32 -0.79
C SER A 52 -5.48 5.18 -0.29
N TYR A 53 -6.05 3.99 -0.14
CA TYR A 53 -5.29 2.79 0.21
C TYR A 53 -4.23 2.43 -0.82
N ALA A 54 -4.52 2.46 -2.13
CA ALA A 54 -3.53 2.18 -3.17
C ALA A 54 -2.32 3.11 -3.09
N HIS A 55 -2.52 4.40 -2.79
CA HIS A 55 -1.43 5.36 -2.60
C HIS A 55 -0.65 5.09 -1.30
N HIS A 56 -1.32 4.78 -0.20
CA HIS A 56 -0.64 4.44 1.05
C HIS A 56 0.23 3.19 0.88
N LEU A 57 -0.29 2.17 0.20
CA LEU A 57 0.42 0.92 -0.07
C LEU A 57 1.61 1.13 -1.01
N LYS A 58 1.47 2.00 -2.01
CA LYS A 58 2.62 2.42 -2.81
C LYS A 58 3.75 2.98 -1.92
N HIS A 59 3.44 3.93 -1.04
CA HIS A 59 4.46 4.54 -0.18
C HIS A 59 5.11 3.53 0.77
N TYR A 60 4.30 2.63 1.34
CA TYR A 60 4.79 1.57 2.21
C TYR A 60 5.74 0.61 1.49
N PHE A 61 5.37 0.13 0.30
CA PHE A 61 6.24 -0.76 -0.48
C PHE A 61 7.51 -0.06 -0.99
N GLN A 62 7.44 1.23 -1.30
CA GLN A 62 8.64 2.03 -1.61
C GLN A 62 9.58 2.12 -0.41
N PHE A 63 9.05 2.30 0.80
CA PHE A 63 9.84 2.24 2.04
C PHE A 63 10.49 0.87 2.19
N LEU A 64 9.73 -0.23 2.12
CA LEU A 64 10.28 -1.58 2.25
C LEU A 64 11.42 -1.83 1.26
N GLN A 65 11.25 -1.41 0.00
CA GLN A 65 12.31 -1.52 -1.01
C GLN A 65 13.55 -0.68 -0.68
N ALA A 66 13.37 0.57 -0.21
CA ALA A 66 14.49 1.44 0.13
C ALA A 66 15.39 0.86 1.23
N TYR A 67 14.81 0.06 2.13
CA TYR A 67 15.51 -0.61 3.22
C TYR A 67 15.77 -2.10 2.98
N ASN A 68 15.48 -2.61 1.78
CA ASN A 68 15.63 -4.03 1.41
C ASN A 68 14.91 -5.00 2.37
N ILE A 69 13.71 -4.63 2.80
CA ILE A 69 12.87 -5.38 3.73
C ILE A 69 11.85 -6.19 2.95
N GLU A 70 11.78 -7.49 3.22
CA GLU A 70 10.73 -8.35 2.69
C GLU A 70 9.38 -8.03 3.35
N TRP A 71 8.34 -7.79 2.55
CA TRP A 71 7.00 -7.46 3.03
C TRP A 71 6.36 -8.54 3.92
N ALA A 72 6.78 -9.80 3.78
CA ALA A 72 6.28 -10.92 4.58
C ALA A 72 6.96 -11.01 5.97
N LYS A 73 8.06 -10.30 6.19
CA LYS A 73 8.82 -10.29 7.45
C LYS A 73 8.54 -9.06 8.31
N VAL A 74 7.36 -8.46 8.14
CA VAL A 74 7.02 -7.21 8.80
C VAL A 74 6.80 -7.42 10.30
N THR A 75 7.51 -6.62 11.09
CA THR A 75 7.39 -6.57 12.55
C THR A 75 6.86 -5.19 12.98
N THR A 76 6.41 -5.08 14.23
CA THR A 76 6.02 -3.79 14.85
C THR A 76 7.16 -2.75 14.78
N GLU A 77 8.41 -3.19 14.81
CA GLU A 77 9.59 -2.33 14.68
C GLU A 77 9.73 -1.75 13.26
N ILE A 78 9.50 -2.57 12.23
CA ILE A 78 9.49 -2.11 10.82
C ILE A 78 8.36 -1.09 10.61
N LEU A 79 7.22 -1.29 11.27
CA LEU A 79 6.11 -0.32 11.25
C LEU A 79 6.49 0.99 11.94
N ALA A 80 7.12 0.94 13.12
CA ALA A 80 7.64 2.13 13.82
C ALA A 80 8.65 2.91 12.96
N ASN A 81 9.54 2.20 12.26
CA ASN A 81 10.49 2.79 11.33
C ASN A 81 9.82 3.45 10.13
N PHE A 82 8.76 2.83 9.58
CA PHE A 82 7.96 3.44 8.51
C PHE A 82 7.26 4.72 8.98
N ILE A 83 6.69 4.74 10.19
CA ILE A 83 6.03 5.91 10.77
C ILE A 83 7.04 7.04 10.99
N SER A 84 8.23 6.71 11.50
CA SER A 84 9.33 7.66 11.65
C SER A 84 9.77 8.24 10.29
N TRP A 85 9.87 7.38 9.28
CA TRP A 85 10.21 7.76 7.90
C TRP A 85 9.14 8.65 7.25
N LEU A 86 7.84 8.44 7.53
CA LEU A 86 6.78 9.34 7.04
C LEU A 86 6.93 10.77 7.58
N ARG A 87 7.50 10.94 8.79
CA ARG A 87 7.72 12.26 9.41
C ARG A 87 8.97 12.95 8.88
N LYS A 88 9.96 12.20 8.41
CA LYS A 88 11.20 12.69 7.79
C LYS A 88 11.53 11.82 6.57
N PRO A 89 10.86 12.10 5.44
CA PRO A 89 11.15 11.37 4.22
C PRO A 89 12.55 11.71 3.80
N ASP A 90 13.34 10.71 3.49
CA ASP A 90 14.57 10.97 2.76
C ASP A 90 14.22 11.71 1.46
N SER A 91 15.09 12.62 1.00
CA SER A 91 14.87 13.51 -0.17
C SER A 91 14.45 12.80 -1.48
N LYS A 92 14.51 11.47 -1.48
CA LYS A 92 14.15 10.56 -2.56
C LYS A 92 12.64 10.25 -2.64
N VAL A 93 11.83 10.63 -1.65
CA VAL A 93 10.37 10.43 -1.67
C VAL A 93 9.62 11.65 -1.14
N VAL A 94 8.60 12.10 -1.87
CA VAL A 94 7.68 13.16 -1.44
C VAL A 94 6.67 12.56 -0.45
N CYS A 95 6.67 12.99 0.81
CA CYS A 95 5.62 12.63 1.77
C CYS A 95 4.66 13.79 2.06
N ILE A 96 3.54 13.39 2.68
CA ILE A 96 2.37 14.21 2.92
C ILE A 96 2.27 14.57 4.42
N HIS A 97 1.67 15.73 4.69
CA HIS A 97 1.52 16.42 5.97
C HIS A 97 1.16 15.52 7.17
N GLY A 98 1.63 15.88 8.37
CA GLY A 98 1.66 15.02 9.57
C GLY A 98 0.33 14.42 10.10
N GLU A 99 -0.84 14.92 9.71
CA GLU A 99 -2.12 14.25 9.99
C GLU A 99 -2.38 13.04 9.08
N GLU A 100 -1.99 13.13 7.81
CA GLU A 100 -2.08 12.01 6.87
C GLU A 100 -1.13 10.89 7.28
N SER A 101 0.05 11.22 7.80
CA SER A 101 0.99 10.24 8.37
C SER A 101 0.36 9.40 9.50
N ARG A 102 -0.37 10.03 10.44
CA ARG A 102 -1.07 9.32 11.53
C ARG A 102 -2.23 8.45 11.02
N ARG A 103 -2.94 8.88 9.99
CA ARG A 103 -3.98 8.06 9.34
C ARG A 103 -3.38 6.91 8.55
N LEU A 104 -2.24 7.12 7.89
CA LEU A 104 -1.47 6.07 7.23
C LEU A 104 -1.02 5.01 8.23
N GLU A 105 -0.49 5.42 9.37
CA GLU A 105 -0.02 4.54 10.44
C GLU A 105 -1.11 3.54 10.89
N SER A 106 -2.28 4.04 11.31
CA SER A 106 -3.38 3.16 11.73
C SER A 106 -3.90 2.29 10.59
N THR A 107 -3.91 2.82 9.37
CA THR A 107 -4.36 2.10 8.17
C THR A 107 -3.39 1.00 7.75
N VAL A 108 -2.08 1.26 7.81
CA VAL A 108 -1.01 0.32 7.47
C VAL A 108 -0.90 -0.77 8.54
N ASN A 109 -1.09 -0.45 9.82
CA ASN A 109 -1.15 -1.47 10.88
C ASN A 109 -2.33 -2.42 10.66
N VAL A 110 -3.54 -1.88 10.42
CA VAL A 110 -4.72 -2.69 10.08
C VAL A 110 -4.50 -3.49 8.79
N TYR A 111 -3.77 -2.93 7.82
CA TYR A 111 -3.44 -3.62 6.56
C TYR A 111 -2.47 -4.78 6.77
N VAL A 112 -1.35 -4.56 7.44
CA VAL A 112 -0.35 -5.60 7.71
C VAL A 112 -0.98 -6.70 8.55
N GLU A 113 -1.76 -6.35 9.57
CA GLU A 113 -2.50 -7.32 10.36
C GLU A 113 -3.47 -8.12 9.48
N LYS A 114 -4.27 -7.47 8.63
CA LYS A 114 -5.21 -8.18 7.75
C LYS A 114 -4.53 -9.03 6.70
N ILE A 115 -3.43 -8.58 6.12
CA ILE A 115 -2.62 -9.37 5.20
C ILE A 115 -2.05 -10.58 5.93
N VAL A 116 -1.35 -10.38 7.04
CA VAL A 116 -0.77 -11.47 7.83
C VAL A 116 -1.84 -12.49 8.23
N CYS A 117 -3.02 -12.05 8.69
CA CYS A 117 -4.14 -12.96 8.98
C CYS A 117 -4.68 -13.67 7.73
N THR A 118 -4.72 -13.02 6.57
CA THR A 118 -5.16 -13.64 5.31
C THR A 118 -4.16 -14.69 4.80
N PHE A 119 -2.86 -14.48 5.02
CA PHE A 119 -1.79 -15.37 4.55
C PHE A 119 -1.39 -16.47 5.55
N LEU A 120 -1.65 -16.33 6.85
CA LEU A 120 -1.39 -17.37 7.88
C LEU A 120 -2.56 -18.33 8.12
N SER A 121 -3.68 -18.14 7.41
CA SER A 121 -4.88 -19.01 7.52
C SER A 121 -5.02 -20.00 6.37
N GLY A 122 -3.97 -20.17 5.54
CA GLY A 122 -3.94 -21.07 4.38
C GLY A 122 -2.84 -22.12 4.50
#